data_AF-A0A0R2DFV6-F1
#
_entry.id   AF-A0A0R2DFV6-F1
#
_cell.length_a   1.000
_cell.length_b   1.000
_cell.length_c   1.000
_cell.angle_alpha   90.00
_cell.angle_beta   90.00
_cell.angle_gamma   90.00
#
_symmetry.space_group_name_H-M   'P 1'
#
loop_
_entity.id
_entity.type
_entity.pdbx_description
1 polymer ?
#
loop_
_entity_poly.entity_id
_entity_poly.type
_entity_poly.pdbx_seq_one_letter_code
_entity_poly.pdbx_strand_id
1 'polypeptide(L)'
;MQSRLSKSLYLGLAALSLGAVATVSTANAASKAKVVSSKTLNTDPTTRNVQPNGKNALFTKPGTVKGAKTVASKKTMKKLAGSAKSSDYFRAYYQKVTNKGAVYYKVVSMNGKYRGYIYGGKKAGTFAGGIKKSSTTRDRNLPTNTTVYFTKPGTSNVTWSAPKYTQYKATKSVKDTKPYANDTLKITAAATKTREGSMYYYVTDAAHPSVKGWIYYKAVTDKLPASSFNDATDVKVNFKTTTGTTVSSTVLNKLNADGTTAPATKTGTSVATAAVKAADDNWGNALLKGTGYKYTAGDTMNQSALANAKTGDTIDLFVTTRDNKASTFSFYQTNGNGDLSVAASPLKAYTAGATAAPDTVVFPAASAFTGAEGLDFTAATSKAFLTNSALTKLYTPNYKSSNSQSAVDVYTVYTLSSTIAGTYGTPTKAFYTAETKTGTSPANATTIPDSNAYVTPAAAAAKN
;
A
#
# COMPACT_ATOMS: atom_id res chain seq x y z
N MET A 1 -21.90 -66.63 40.98
CA MET A 1 -22.86 -65.73 41.63
C MET A 1 -23.27 -64.68 40.59
N GLN A 2 -24.27 -64.91 39.74
CA GLN A 2 -25.72 -64.87 40.05
C GLN A 2 -26.06 -63.62 40.89
N SER A 3 -26.64 -62.58 40.26
CA SER A 3 -28.11 -62.36 40.17
C SER A 3 -28.66 -61.88 41.52
N ARG A 4 -29.55 -60.91 41.70
CA ARG A 4 -30.42 -60.03 40.90
C ARG A 4 -31.24 -59.26 41.99
N LEU A 5 -32.24 -58.49 41.55
CA LEU A 5 -33.47 -58.15 42.29
C LEU A 5 -33.30 -57.09 43.40
N SER A 6 -34.26 -56.23 43.73
CA SER A 6 -35.47 -55.69 43.09
C SER A 6 -36.22 -54.95 44.20
N LYS A 7 -36.86 -53.84 43.85
CA LYS A 7 -38.16 -53.35 44.35
C LYS A 7 -38.59 -53.80 45.77
N SER A 8 -38.83 -52.84 46.66
CA SER A 8 -40.17 -52.68 47.27
C SER A 8 -40.26 -51.41 48.12
N LEU A 9 -41.24 -50.61 47.74
CA LEU A 9 -41.96 -49.64 48.53
C LEU A 9 -42.81 -50.41 49.55
N TYR A 10 -42.88 -50.04 50.83
CA TYR A 10 -44.12 -50.14 51.64
C TYR A 10 -44.09 -49.22 52.85
N LEU A 11 -45.29 -48.74 53.15
CA LEU A 11 -45.65 -47.61 54.00
C LEU A 11 -45.44 -47.84 55.50
N GLY A 12 -45.12 -46.75 56.20
CA GLY A 12 -45.39 -46.57 57.62
C GLY A 12 -46.04 -45.21 57.84
N LEU A 13 -47.37 -45.19 57.81
CA LEU A 13 -48.21 -44.05 58.13
C LEU A 13 -48.13 -43.81 59.65
N ALA A 14 -47.56 -42.70 60.09
CA ALA A 14 -47.73 -42.19 61.45
C ALA A 14 -48.32 -40.78 61.35
N ALA A 15 -49.59 -40.68 61.75
CA ALA A 15 -50.33 -39.45 61.86
C ALA A 15 -49.97 -38.70 63.16
N LEU A 16 -50.40 -37.45 63.22
CA LEU A 16 -50.40 -36.50 64.35
C LEU A 16 -49.13 -35.64 64.43
N SER A 17 -49.15 -34.31 64.54
CA SER A 17 -50.19 -33.28 64.53
C SER A 17 -49.44 -31.93 64.68
N LEU A 18 -50.11 -30.83 64.33
CA LEU A 18 -49.75 -29.41 64.60
C LEU A 18 -48.63 -28.74 63.78
N GLY A 19 -49.04 -27.71 63.04
CA GLY A 19 -48.36 -26.41 63.09
C GLY A 19 -47.28 -26.11 62.05
N ALA A 20 -47.67 -25.88 60.80
CA ALA A 20 -47.16 -24.80 59.95
C ALA A 20 -47.81 -24.89 58.57
N VAL A 21 -48.45 -23.81 58.11
CA VAL A 21 -48.74 -23.61 56.69
C VAL A 21 -47.39 -23.36 56.01
N ALA A 22 -46.67 -24.43 55.70
CA ALA A 22 -45.56 -24.38 54.77
C ALA A 22 -46.18 -24.20 53.38
N THR A 23 -46.16 -22.99 52.84
CA THR A 23 -46.30 -22.79 51.40
C THR A 23 -45.21 -23.63 50.73
N VAL A 24 -45.56 -24.81 50.23
CA VAL A 24 -44.69 -25.58 49.34
C VAL A 24 -44.56 -24.72 48.08
N SER A 25 -43.51 -23.90 48.03
CA SER A 25 -43.06 -23.30 46.80
C SER A 25 -42.62 -24.45 45.90
N THR A 26 -43.51 -24.88 45.01
CA THR A 26 -43.15 -25.75 43.90
C THR A 26 -42.06 -25.02 43.13
N ALA A 27 -40.82 -25.52 43.24
CA ALA A 27 -39.71 -25.01 42.49
C ALA A 27 -39.99 -25.28 41.00
N ASN A 28 -40.62 -24.30 40.34
CA ASN A 28 -40.88 -24.34 38.90
C ASN A 28 -39.53 -24.41 38.19
N ALA A 29 -39.11 -25.62 37.81
CA ALA A 29 -37.91 -25.84 37.02
C ALA A 29 -38.08 -25.10 35.69
N ALA A 30 -37.38 -23.97 35.54
CA ALA A 30 -37.49 -23.13 34.36
C ALA A 30 -37.28 -23.97 33.08
N SER A 31 -38.32 -24.07 32.26
CA SER A 31 -38.29 -24.84 31.02
C SER A 31 -37.11 -24.38 30.15
N LYS A 32 -36.36 -25.34 29.60
CA LYS A 32 -35.21 -25.02 28.73
C LYS A 32 -35.71 -24.30 27.47
N ALA A 33 -34.90 -23.38 26.97
CA ALA A 33 -35.26 -22.63 25.76
C ALA A 33 -35.26 -23.56 24.53
N LYS A 34 -36.04 -23.20 23.51
CA LYS A 34 -36.08 -23.84 22.19
C LYS A 34 -35.57 -22.85 21.14
N VAL A 35 -34.96 -23.33 20.07
CA VAL A 35 -34.57 -22.48 18.93
C VAL A 35 -35.82 -22.24 18.07
N VAL A 36 -36.12 -20.98 17.80
CA VAL A 36 -37.29 -20.57 16.98
C VAL A 36 -36.88 -19.96 15.64
N SER A 37 -35.64 -19.49 15.52
CA SER A 37 -35.12 -18.96 14.26
C SER A 37 -33.63 -19.28 14.12
N SER A 38 -33.20 -19.52 12.89
CA SER A 38 -31.82 -19.81 12.52
C SER A 38 -31.51 -19.09 11.21
N LYS A 39 -30.38 -18.39 11.12
CA LYS A 39 -30.05 -17.58 9.95
C LYS A 39 -28.53 -17.51 9.71
N THR A 40 -28.11 -17.69 8.46
CA THR A 40 -26.74 -17.40 8.02
C THR A 40 -26.53 -15.90 7.94
N LEU A 41 -25.35 -15.43 8.36
CA LEU A 41 -25.00 -14.03 8.22
C LEU A 41 -24.37 -13.81 6.84
N ASN A 42 -25.06 -13.04 5.99
CA ASN A 42 -24.68 -12.80 4.58
C ASN A 42 -24.02 -11.44 4.34
N THR A 43 -23.87 -10.60 5.36
CA THR A 43 -23.11 -9.34 5.21
C THR A 43 -21.63 -9.64 4.95
N ASP A 44 -20.90 -8.64 4.44
CA ASP A 44 -19.47 -8.75 4.16
C ASP A 44 -18.75 -9.45 5.34
N PRO A 45 -18.10 -10.60 5.08
CA PRO A 45 -17.32 -11.29 6.07
C PRO A 45 -16.04 -10.55 6.46
N THR A 46 -15.84 -9.24 6.28
CA THR A 46 -14.81 -8.46 7.00
C THR A 46 -15.45 -7.74 8.20
N THR A 47 -16.70 -7.30 8.04
CA THR A 47 -17.50 -6.53 9.01
C THR A 47 -17.97 -7.33 10.23
N ARG A 48 -17.84 -8.66 10.19
CA ARG A 48 -18.30 -9.59 11.24
C ARG A 48 -17.19 -10.15 12.13
N ASN A 49 -16.07 -9.44 12.21
CA ASN A 49 -14.99 -9.74 13.13
C ASN A 49 -15.43 -9.34 14.54
N VAL A 50 -15.26 -10.26 15.49
CA VAL A 50 -15.69 -10.07 16.87
C VAL A 50 -14.62 -10.52 17.84
N GLN A 51 -14.68 -9.92 19.03
CA GLN A 51 -13.85 -10.24 20.17
C GLN A 51 -14.75 -10.68 21.33
N PRO A 52 -14.41 -11.77 22.04
CA PRO A 52 -15.12 -12.12 23.26
C PRO A 52 -14.83 -11.10 24.36
N ASN A 53 -15.75 -10.92 25.31
CA ASN A 53 -15.53 -10.07 26.48
C ASN A 53 -15.37 -10.86 27.79
N GLY A 54 -15.53 -12.18 27.74
CA GLY A 54 -15.41 -13.09 28.89
C GLY A 54 -16.65 -13.22 29.77
N LYS A 55 -17.75 -12.50 29.49
CA LYS A 55 -19.00 -12.59 30.26
C LYS A 55 -19.72 -13.94 30.05
N ASN A 56 -19.54 -14.56 28.88
CA ASN A 56 -20.24 -15.77 28.48
C ASN A 56 -19.26 -16.82 27.96
N ALA A 57 -19.62 -18.09 28.20
CA ALA A 57 -18.93 -19.25 27.64
C ALA A 57 -19.33 -19.47 26.17
N LEU A 58 -18.52 -20.28 25.48
CA LEU A 58 -18.80 -20.78 24.14
C LEU A 58 -19.39 -22.19 24.25
N PHE A 59 -20.45 -22.48 23.49
CA PHE A 59 -21.20 -23.74 23.60
C PHE A 59 -21.34 -24.47 22.26
N THR A 60 -21.69 -25.75 22.26
CA THR A 60 -21.93 -26.53 21.03
C THR A 60 -23.20 -26.11 20.27
N LYS A 61 -24.19 -25.60 21.01
CA LYS A 61 -25.48 -25.04 20.57
C LYS A 61 -25.87 -23.90 21.52
N PRO A 62 -26.92 -23.11 21.29
CA PRO A 62 -27.30 -22.02 22.19
C PRO A 62 -27.34 -22.47 23.67
N GLY A 63 -26.65 -21.75 24.56
CA GLY A 63 -26.33 -22.23 25.92
C GLY A 63 -27.54 -22.52 26.82
N THR A 64 -28.72 -21.97 26.49
CA THR A 64 -29.97 -22.17 27.24
C THR A 64 -30.84 -23.32 26.72
N VAL A 65 -30.45 -23.98 25.61
CA VAL A 65 -31.22 -25.09 25.02
C VAL A 65 -30.77 -26.45 25.55
N LYS A 66 -31.63 -27.47 25.46
CA LYS A 66 -31.34 -28.83 25.97
C LYS A 66 -30.11 -29.44 25.28
N GLY A 67 -29.20 -29.99 26.10
CA GLY A 67 -27.98 -30.67 25.63
C GLY A 67 -26.89 -29.73 25.10
N ALA A 68 -26.89 -28.45 25.48
CA ALA A 68 -25.75 -27.56 25.22
C ALA A 68 -24.55 -27.97 26.08
N LYS A 69 -23.41 -28.21 25.43
CA LYS A 69 -22.13 -28.53 26.09
C LYS A 69 -21.18 -27.34 25.97
N THR A 70 -20.36 -27.09 26.98
CA THR A 70 -19.35 -26.02 26.96
C THR A 70 -18.18 -26.42 26.06
N VAL A 71 -17.87 -25.58 25.06
CA VAL A 71 -16.69 -25.69 24.20
C VAL A 71 -15.51 -24.90 24.79
N ALA A 72 -15.79 -23.72 25.36
CA ALA A 72 -14.81 -22.92 26.08
C ALA A 72 -15.49 -22.22 27.26
N SER A 73 -14.90 -22.32 28.45
CA SER A 73 -15.43 -21.71 29.67
C SER A 73 -15.38 -20.17 29.63
N LYS A 74 -16.10 -19.50 30.53
CA LYS A 74 -16.01 -18.03 30.70
C LYS A 74 -14.56 -17.58 30.95
N LYS A 75 -13.81 -18.32 31.76
CA LYS A 75 -12.39 -18.08 32.04
C LYS A 75 -11.55 -18.12 30.75
N THR A 76 -11.74 -19.15 29.92
CA THR A 76 -11.08 -19.24 28.61
C THR A 76 -11.46 -18.08 27.71
N MET A 77 -12.76 -17.75 27.61
CA MET A 77 -13.23 -16.62 26.78
C MET A 77 -12.69 -15.28 27.26
N LYS A 78 -12.51 -15.08 28.58
CA LYS A 78 -11.87 -13.90 29.16
C LYS A 78 -10.37 -13.84 28.82
N LYS A 79 -9.66 -14.97 28.84
CA LYS A 79 -8.26 -15.04 28.39
C LYS A 79 -8.12 -14.66 26.91
N LEU A 80 -9.00 -15.18 26.05
CA LEU A 80 -9.01 -14.83 24.62
C LEU A 80 -9.39 -13.36 24.38
N ALA A 81 -10.22 -12.79 25.26
CA ALA A 81 -10.54 -11.37 25.24
C ALA A 81 -9.30 -10.50 25.45
N GLY A 82 -8.44 -10.83 26.42
CA GLY A 82 -7.21 -10.10 26.72
C GLY A 82 -5.98 -10.51 25.91
N SER A 83 -6.10 -11.49 25.01
CA SER A 83 -4.95 -12.00 24.25
C SER A 83 -4.38 -10.95 23.30
N ALA A 84 -3.05 -10.85 23.25
CA ALA A 84 -2.32 -10.05 22.27
C ALA A 84 -2.23 -10.71 20.88
N LYS A 85 -2.86 -11.88 20.68
CA LYS A 85 -2.81 -12.62 19.41
C LYS A 85 -4.08 -12.41 18.58
N SER A 86 -3.93 -12.01 17.32
CA SER A 86 -4.98 -11.90 16.30
C SER A 86 -5.62 -13.25 15.98
N SER A 87 -4.90 -14.35 16.18
CA SER A 87 -5.45 -15.71 16.08
C SER A 87 -6.67 -15.96 16.96
N ASP A 88 -6.81 -15.17 18.02
CA ASP A 88 -7.82 -15.32 19.06
C ASP A 88 -9.00 -14.34 18.86
N TYR A 89 -9.01 -13.55 17.78
CA TYR A 89 -10.24 -12.97 17.27
C TYR A 89 -11.15 -14.05 16.69
N PHE A 90 -12.42 -13.70 16.50
CA PHE A 90 -13.43 -14.60 15.98
C PHE A 90 -14.17 -13.99 14.79
N ARG A 91 -14.64 -14.86 13.89
CA ARG A 91 -15.64 -14.54 12.87
C ARG A 91 -17.00 -15.02 13.31
N ALA A 92 -18.00 -14.14 13.35
CA ALA A 92 -19.40 -14.55 13.44
C ALA A 92 -19.98 -14.86 12.06
N TYR A 93 -20.61 -16.03 11.89
CA TYR A 93 -21.10 -16.47 10.58
C TYR A 93 -22.51 -17.04 10.54
N TYR A 94 -23.12 -17.25 11.69
CA TYR A 94 -24.49 -17.76 11.80
C TYR A 94 -25.13 -17.23 13.07
N GLN A 95 -26.45 -17.14 13.11
CA GLN A 95 -27.20 -16.77 14.31
C GLN A 95 -28.37 -17.71 14.57
N LYS A 96 -28.74 -17.84 15.85
CA LYS A 96 -29.94 -18.54 16.31
C LYS A 96 -30.67 -17.67 17.33
N VAL A 97 -32.00 -17.63 17.24
CA VAL A 97 -32.86 -16.97 18.22
C VAL A 97 -33.65 -18.03 18.97
N THR A 98 -33.77 -17.87 20.27
CA THR A 98 -34.54 -18.77 21.13
C THR A 98 -35.94 -18.22 21.41
N ASN A 99 -36.88 -19.08 21.81
CA ASN A 99 -38.24 -18.68 22.22
C ASN A 99 -38.26 -17.69 23.40
N LYS A 100 -37.14 -17.54 24.13
CA LYS A 100 -36.96 -16.55 25.20
C LYS A 100 -36.32 -15.23 24.72
N GLY A 101 -36.30 -14.98 23.40
CA GLY A 101 -35.73 -13.77 22.80
C GLY A 101 -34.20 -13.66 22.82
N ALA A 102 -33.48 -14.66 23.35
CA ALA A 102 -32.02 -14.64 23.37
C ALA A 102 -31.44 -14.98 21.99
N VAL A 103 -30.50 -14.17 21.52
CA VAL A 103 -29.76 -14.35 20.27
C VAL A 103 -28.38 -14.94 20.56
N TYR A 104 -28.01 -15.98 19.81
CA TYR A 104 -26.70 -16.63 19.88
C TYR A 104 -26.03 -16.62 18.51
N TYR A 105 -24.75 -16.26 18.47
CA TYR A 105 -23.95 -16.29 17.25
C TYR A 105 -23.04 -17.51 17.22
N LYS A 106 -23.03 -18.22 16.09
CA LYS A 106 -21.98 -19.21 15.79
C LYS A 106 -20.73 -18.45 15.37
N VAL A 107 -19.65 -18.67 16.11
CA VAL A 107 -18.37 -18.03 15.93
C VAL A 107 -17.27 -19.07 15.74
N VAL A 108 -16.19 -18.67 15.07
CA VAL A 108 -14.97 -19.45 14.93
C VAL A 108 -13.74 -18.56 15.13
N SER A 109 -12.74 -19.02 15.86
CA SER A 109 -11.48 -18.26 16.02
C SER A 109 -10.70 -18.18 14.71
N MET A 110 -9.85 -17.17 14.52
CA MET A 110 -9.13 -16.99 13.24
C MET A 110 -8.19 -18.15 12.90
N ASN A 111 -7.66 -18.84 13.91
CA ASN A 111 -6.89 -20.07 13.76
C ASN A 111 -7.75 -21.36 13.71
N GLY A 112 -9.07 -21.26 13.80
CA GLY A 112 -9.99 -22.40 13.76
C GLY A 112 -10.13 -23.22 15.04
N LYS A 113 -9.31 -22.98 16.07
CA LYS A 113 -9.25 -23.77 17.31
C LYS A 113 -10.58 -23.80 18.09
N TYR A 114 -11.29 -22.70 18.16
CA TYR A 114 -12.54 -22.59 18.91
C TYR A 114 -13.71 -22.36 17.94
N ARG A 115 -14.75 -23.18 18.05
CA ARG A 115 -15.98 -23.03 17.27
C ARG A 115 -17.21 -23.38 18.09
N GLY A 116 -18.20 -22.50 18.10
CA GLY A 116 -19.43 -22.74 18.85
C GLY A 116 -20.37 -21.54 18.85
N TYR A 117 -21.40 -21.62 19.68
CA TYR A 117 -22.40 -20.58 19.89
C TYR A 117 -22.10 -19.79 21.16
N ILE A 118 -22.08 -18.46 21.04
CA ILE A 118 -21.95 -17.53 22.16
C ILE A 118 -23.14 -16.58 22.18
N TYR A 119 -23.59 -16.23 23.38
CA TYR A 119 -24.69 -15.29 23.56
C TYR A 119 -24.33 -13.92 22.97
N GLY A 120 -25.17 -13.39 22.10
CA GLY A 120 -24.96 -12.14 21.36
C GLY A 120 -25.78 -10.96 21.85
N GLY A 121 -26.78 -11.18 22.71
CA GLY A 121 -27.73 -10.17 23.18
C GLY A 121 -29.17 -10.57 22.88
N LYS A 122 -30.07 -9.59 22.85
CA LYS A 122 -31.50 -9.77 22.54
C LYS A 122 -31.88 -9.33 21.12
N LYS A 123 -31.03 -8.54 20.46
CA LYS A 123 -31.28 -8.00 19.11
C LYS A 123 -30.46 -8.73 18.06
N ALA A 124 -31.14 -9.28 17.05
CA ALA A 124 -30.48 -9.89 15.90
C ALA A 124 -29.62 -8.86 15.13
N GLY A 125 -28.59 -9.33 14.43
CA GLY A 125 -27.62 -8.46 13.75
C GLY A 125 -26.68 -7.62 14.65
N THR A 126 -26.81 -7.65 15.98
CA THR A 126 -26.00 -6.83 16.90
C THR A 126 -25.08 -7.68 17.78
N PHE A 127 -23.81 -7.29 17.90
CA PHE A 127 -22.82 -7.95 18.77
C PHE A 127 -22.67 -7.21 20.11
N ALA A 128 -23.51 -7.51 21.11
CA ALA A 128 -23.54 -6.78 22.39
C ALA A 128 -23.44 -7.66 23.66
N GLY A 129 -23.71 -8.96 23.56
CA GLY A 129 -23.72 -9.91 24.68
C GLY A 129 -22.31 -10.32 25.14
N GLY A 130 -21.93 -11.56 24.91
CA GLY A 130 -20.60 -12.11 25.24
C GLY A 130 -19.49 -11.76 24.25
N ILE A 131 -19.82 -11.01 23.19
CA ILE A 131 -18.95 -10.60 22.10
C ILE A 131 -19.21 -9.15 21.72
N LYS A 132 -18.21 -8.50 21.15
CA LYS A 132 -18.30 -7.16 20.54
C LYS A 132 -17.65 -7.14 19.17
N LYS A 133 -18.09 -6.26 18.28
CA LYS A 133 -17.42 -6.00 16.98
C LYS A 133 -15.98 -5.55 17.23
N SER A 134 -15.04 -5.97 16.37
CA SER A 134 -13.65 -5.55 16.45
C SER A 134 -13.06 -5.33 15.08
N SER A 135 -12.31 -4.24 14.90
CA SER A 135 -11.36 -4.15 13.79
C SER A 135 -10.14 -5.00 14.11
N THR A 136 -9.68 -5.77 13.14
CA THR A 136 -8.49 -6.63 13.25
C THR A 136 -7.24 -5.97 12.68
N THR A 137 -7.42 -4.87 11.93
CA THR A 137 -6.35 -4.04 11.37
C THR A 137 -6.64 -2.55 11.56
N ARG A 138 -5.58 -1.74 11.43
CA ARG A 138 -5.63 -0.28 11.30
C ARG A 138 -4.71 0.13 10.15
N ASP A 139 -5.21 0.94 9.25
CA ASP A 139 -4.48 1.41 8.07
C ASP A 139 -3.25 2.24 8.46
N ARG A 140 -2.30 2.32 7.54
CA ARG A 140 -1.07 3.09 7.65
C ARG A 140 -0.74 3.78 6.34
N ASN A 141 -0.01 4.88 6.46
CA ASN A 141 0.57 5.56 5.32
C ASN A 141 1.55 4.62 4.61
N LEU A 142 1.68 4.81 3.30
CA LEU A 142 2.66 4.09 2.50
C LEU A 142 4.09 4.51 2.90
N PRO A 143 5.07 3.59 2.79
CA PRO A 143 6.47 3.98 2.87
C PRO A 143 6.85 4.93 1.72
N THR A 144 7.89 5.74 1.94
CA THR A 144 8.42 6.66 0.90
C THR A 144 8.79 5.91 -0.38
N ASN A 145 9.47 4.76 -0.24
CA ASN A 145 9.72 3.87 -1.37
C ASN A 145 8.63 2.79 -1.43
N THR A 146 7.90 2.77 -2.55
CA THR A 146 6.85 1.78 -2.80
C THR A 146 7.28 0.64 -3.72
N THR A 147 8.49 0.72 -4.28
CA THR A 147 9.09 -0.33 -5.11
C THR A 147 9.99 -1.19 -4.24
N VAL A 148 9.71 -2.49 -4.17
CA VAL A 148 10.40 -3.43 -3.27
C VAL A 148 10.56 -4.81 -3.90
N TYR A 149 11.36 -5.65 -3.24
CA TYR A 149 11.69 -7.02 -3.61
C TYR A 149 11.59 -7.93 -2.38
N PHE A 150 11.53 -9.25 -2.58
CA PHE A 150 11.54 -10.20 -1.46
C PHE A 150 12.92 -10.24 -0.77
N THR A 151 12.96 -10.00 0.54
CA THR A 151 14.24 -10.04 1.30
C THR A 151 14.85 -11.43 1.35
N LYS A 152 14.01 -12.46 1.49
CA LYS A 152 14.42 -13.88 1.48
C LYS A 152 13.31 -14.70 0.80
N PRO A 153 13.37 -14.89 -0.53
CA PRO A 153 12.40 -15.70 -1.26
C PRO A 153 12.29 -17.12 -0.70
N GLY A 154 11.08 -17.68 -0.67
CA GLY A 154 10.83 -19.00 -0.09
C GLY A 154 9.42 -19.19 0.44
N THR A 155 9.24 -20.18 1.30
CA THR A 155 7.93 -20.59 1.83
C THR A 155 7.45 -19.78 3.04
N SER A 156 8.34 -18.98 3.63
CA SER A 156 8.11 -18.18 4.83
C SER A 156 7.65 -16.75 4.50
N ASN A 157 8.32 -16.13 3.52
CA ASN A 157 8.04 -14.76 3.05
C ASN A 157 7.09 -14.80 1.85
N VAL A 158 5.83 -15.13 2.16
CA VAL A 158 4.74 -15.26 1.19
C VAL A 158 3.70 -14.16 1.37
N THR A 159 2.92 -13.91 0.33
CA THR A 159 1.75 -13.01 0.37
C THR A 159 0.48 -13.76 0.80
N TRP A 160 -0.47 -13.03 1.37
CA TRP A 160 -1.71 -13.54 1.93
C TRP A 160 -2.93 -12.75 1.44
N SER A 161 -4.10 -13.38 1.36
CA SER A 161 -5.35 -12.68 1.01
C SER A 161 -5.80 -11.64 2.03
N ALA A 162 -5.33 -11.76 3.28
CA ALA A 162 -5.44 -10.76 4.34
C ALA A 162 -4.22 -10.90 5.27
N PRO A 163 -3.83 -9.87 6.05
CA PRO A 163 -2.75 -10.03 7.02
C PRO A 163 -3.01 -11.23 7.93
N LYS A 164 -1.99 -12.06 8.16
CA LYS A 164 -2.15 -13.38 8.79
C LYS A 164 -2.99 -13.33 10.08
N TYR A 165 -4.06 -14.11 10.16
CA TYR A 165 -5.03 -14.16 11.27
C TYR A 165 -5.88 -12.90 11.52
N THR A 166 -5.98 -11.97 10.57
CA THR A 166 -6.90 -10.82 10.70
C THR A 166 -8.28 -11.11 10.10
N GLN A 167 -8.39 -12.14 9.27
CA GLN A 167 -9.64 -12.65 8.71
C GLN A 167 -9.66 -14.18 8.83
N TYR A 168 -10.84 -14.76 9.07
CA TYR A 168 -11.02 -16.21 9.05
C TYR A 168 -10.90 -16.72 7.62
N LYS A 169 -10.16 -17.82 7.42
CA LYS A 169 -9.74 -18.33 6.10
C LYS A 169 -8.84 -17.39 5.29
N ALA A 170 -8.05 -16.54 5.95
CA ALA A 170 -6.91 -15.92 5.27
C ALA A 170 -5.98 -17.03 4.73
N THR A 171 -5.75 -17.03 3.43
CA THR A 171 -4.96 -18.02 2.70
C THR A 171 -3.70 -17.36 2.16
N LYS A 172 -2.65 -18.15 1.93
CA LYS A 172 -1.50 -17.70 1.17
C LYS A 172 -1.93 -17.47 -0.29
N SER A 173 -1.59 -16.35 -0.90
CA SER A 173 -1.78 -16.12 -2.34
C SER A 173 -0.81 -17.00 -3.13
N VAL A 174 0.45 -17.04 -2.70
CA VAL A 174 1.49 -17.95 -3.21
C VAL A 174 2.12 -18.75 -2.08
N LYS A 175 2.48 -20.01 -2.33
CA LYS A 175 3.04 -20.91 -1.29
C LYS A 175 4.57 -20.83 -1.19
N ASP A 176 5.23 -20.42 -2.26
CA ASP A 176 6.67 -20.23 -2.38
C ASP A 176 6.93 -18.99 -3.25
N THR A 177 7.84 -18.11 -2.82
CA THR A 177 8.24 -16.91 -3.55
C THR A 177 9.56 -17.04 -4.30
N LYS A 178 10.25 -18.19 -4.24
CA LYS A 178 11.48 -18.43 -5.02
C LYS A 178 11.33 -18.18 -6.52
N PRO A 179 10.22 -18.58 -7.20
CA PRO A 179 10.06 -18.30 -8.64
C PRO A 179 10.02 -16.81 -8.97
N TYR A 180 9.69 -15.98 -7.99
CA TYR A 180 9.48 -14.53 -8.09
C TYR A 180 10.61 -13.77 -7.39
N ALA A 181 11.75 -14.43 -7.13
CA ALA A 181 12.82 -13.90 -6.30
C ALA A 181 13.33 -12.53 -6.76
N ASN A 182 13.35 -12.32 -8.08
CA ASN A 182 13.87 -11.11 -8.71
C ASN A 182 12.75 -10.16 -9.19
N ASP A 183 11.49 -10.49 -8.90
CA ASP A 183 10.37 -9.68 -9.38
C ASP A 183 10.29 -8.36 -8.63
N THR A 184 9.97 -7.31 -9.38
CA THR A 184 9.72 -5.98 -8.82
C THR A 184 8.29 -5.94 -8.28
N LEU A 185 8.15 -5.70 -6.98
CA LEU A 185 6.87 -5.57 -6.30
C LEU A 185 6.54 -4.09 -6.06
N LYS A 186 5.26 -3.73 -6.17
CA LYS A 186 4.75 -2.41 -5.82
C LYS A 186 3.85 -2.47 -4.60
N ILE A 187 4.16 -1.67 -3.58
CA ILE A 187 3.32 -1.48 -2.39
C ILE A 187 2.16 -0.55 -2.74
N THR A 188 0.92 -0.99 -2.49
CA THR A 188 -0.29 -0.21 -2.77
C THR A 188 -1.15 0.05 -1.53
N ALA A 189 -0.92 -0.67 -0.43
CA ALA A 189 -1.54 -0.39 0.86
C ALA A 189 -0.63 -0.80 2.01
N ALA A 190 -0.85 -0.21 3.19
CA ALA A 190 -0.17 -0.60 4.42
C ALA A 190 -1.18 -0.69 5.56
N ALA A 191 -1.04 -1.71 6.42
CA ALA A 191 -1.88 -1.88 7.59
C ALA A 191 -1.12 -2.55 8.73
N THR A 192 -1.60 -2.33 9.95
CA THR A 192 -1.06 -2.95 11.17
C THR A 192 -2.13 -3.78 11.84
N LYS A 193 -1.74 -4.91 12.43
CA LYS A 193 -2.63 -5.71 13.28
C LYS A 193 -2.96 -4.95 14.56
N THR A 194 -4.21 -4.99 14.99
CA THR A 194 -4.68 -4.25 16.18
C THR A 194 -4.23 -4.86 17.51
N ARG A 195 -3.83 -6.15 17.54
CA ARG A 195 -3.34 -6.82 18.77
C ARG A 195 -1.82 -6.89 18.84
N GLU A 196 -1.17 -7.47 17.84
CA GLU A 196 0.30 -7.65 17.83
C GLU A 196 1.06 -6.41 17.33
N GLY A 197 0.39 -5.43 16.73
CA GLY A 197 1.03 -4.27 16.10
C GLY A 197 1.83 -4.58 14.83
N SER A 198 1.95 -5.85 14.42
CA SER A 198 2.74 -6.24 13.25
C SER A 198 2.22 -5.57 11.97
N MET A 199 3.13 -4.93 11.24
CA MET A 199 2.83 -4.23 9.99
C MET A 199 2.90 -5.16 8.78
N TYR A 200 1.98 -4.95 7.85
CA TYR A 200 1.89 -5.64 6.57
C TYR A 200 1.73 -4.62 5.46
N TYR A 201 2.37 -4.90 4.33
CA TYR A 201 2.15 -4.19 3.07
C TYR A 201 1.27 -5.05 2.18
N TYR A 202 0.39 -4.42 1.40
CA TYR A 202 -0.22 -5.06 0.25
C TYR A 202 0.66 -4.79 -0.95
N VAL A 203 1.14 -5.85 -1.59
CA VAL A 203 2.00 -5.77 -2.77
C VAL A 203 1.30 -6.30 -4.00
N THR A 204 1.64 -5.74 -5.15
CA THR A 204 1.28 -6.22 -6.48
C THR A 204 2.54 -6.47 -7.29
N ASP A 205 2.45 -7.42 -8.21
CA ASP A 205 3.51 -7.78 -9.14
C ASP A 205 2.92 -7.69 -10.55
N ALA A 206 3.58 -6.93 -11.43
CA ALA A 206 3.12 -6.72 -12.80
C ALA A 206 3.41 -7.94 -13.69
N ALA A 207 4.53 -8.63 -13.47
CA ALA A 207 4.91 -9.81 -14.24
C ALA A 207 4.11 -11.04 -13.79
N HIS A 208 3.86 -11.15 -12.47
CA HIS A 208 3.13 -12.27 -11.89
C HIS A 208 1.96 -11.83 -11.00
N PRO A 209 0.81 -11.44 -11.57
CA PRO A 209 -0.34 -10.95 -10.81
C PRO A 209 -0.89 -11.90 -9.73
N SER A 210 -0.55 -13.19 -9.79
CA SER A 210 -0.88 -14.20 -8.77
C SER A 210 -0.19 -13.95 -7.42
N VAL A 211 0.95 -13.22 -7.42
CA VAL A 211 1.71 -12.87 -6.21
C VAL A 211 0.98 -11.87 -5.33
N LYS A 212 0.00 -11.11 -5.86
CA LYS A 212 -0.66 -10.02 -5.13
C LYS A 212 -1.19 -10.44 -3.75
N GLY A 213 -0.99 -9.59 -2.76
CA GLY A 213 -1.52 -9.82 -1.42
C GLY A 213 -0.74 -9.13 -0.30
N TRP A 214 -1.14 -9.41 0.92
CA TRP A 214 -0.54 -8.90 2.14
C TRP A 214 0.71 -9.67 2.54
N ILE A 215 1.83 -8.97 2.68
CA ILE A 215 3.12 -9.51 3.11
C ILE A 215 3.60 -8.80 4.38
N TYR A 216 4.31 -9.51 5.24
CA TYR A 216 4.92 -8.90 6.43
C TYR A 216 5.96 -7.87 5.99
N TYR A 217 5.98 -6.68 6.59
CA TYR A 217 6.77 -5.57 6.06
C TYR A 217 8.28 -5.86 5.99
N LYS A 218 8.85 -6.62 6.94
CA LYS A 218 10.29 -7.02 6.91
C LYS A 218 10.61 -8.18 5.96
N ALA A 219 9.61 -8.72 5.27
CA ALA A 219 9.81 -9.75 4.25
C ALA A 219 10.06 -9.15 2.86
N VAL A 220 10.03 -7.82 2.76
CA VAL A 220 10.40 -7.07 1.57
C VAL A 220 11.48 -6.04 1.88
N THR A 221 12.23 -5.65 0.86
CA THR A 221 13.30 -4.64 0.92
C THR A 221 13.28 -3.80 -0.35
N ASP A 222 13.67 -2.54 -0.21
CA ASP A 222 13.96 -1.63 -1.32
C ASP A 222 15.24 -1.98 -2.08
N LYS A 223 16.08 -2.88 -1.56
CA LYS A 223 17.27 -3.36 -2.23
C LYS A 223 16.90 -4.42 -3.26
N LEU A 224 17.28 -4.18 -4.51
CA LEU A 224 17.28 -5.22 -5.53
C LEU A 224 18.05 -6.43 -4.98
N PRO A 225 17.48 -7.65 -4.98
CA PRO A 225 18.19 -8.83 -4.53
C PRO A 225 19.43 -8.95 -5.40
N ALA A 226 20.60 -9.10 -4.77
CA ALA A 226 21.75 -9.61 -5.51
C ALA A 226 21.27 -10.91 -6.17
N SER A 227 21.29 -10.95 -7.50
CA SER A 227 21.10 -12.20 -8.21
C SER A 227 22.02 -13.24 -7.55
N SER A 228 21.53 -14.47 -7.38
CA SER A 228 22.37 -15.56 -6.88
C SER A 228 23.40 -15.86 -7.95
N PHE A 229 24.46 -15.07 -7.96
CA PHE A 229 25.53 -15.14 -8.92
C PHE A 229 26.11 -16.55 -8.89
N ASN A 230 26.07 -17.20 -10.05
CA ASN A 230 26.63 -18.50 -10.25
C ASN A 230 27.89 -18.37 -11.11
N ASP A 231 29.06 -18.57 -10.50
CA ASP A 231 30.36 -18.49 -11.16
C ASP A 231 30.47 -19.40 -12.39
N ALA A 232 29.63 -20.43 -12.51
CA ALA A 232 29.64 -21.34 -13.64
C ALA A 232 28.83 -20.84 -14.86
N THR A 233 27.86 -19.95 -14.66
CA THR A 233 26.88 -19.55 -15.69
C THR A 233 26.74 -18.04 -15.89
N ASP A 234 27.26 -17.22 -14.99
CA ASP A 234 26.91 -15.81 -14.90
C ASP A 234 28.12 -14.88 -15.00
N VAL A 235 27.88 -13.61 -15.33
CA VAL A 235 28.89 -12.53 -15.37
C VAL A 235 28.37 -11.33 -14.57
N LYS A 236 29.18 -10.80 -13.64
CA LYS A 236 28.87 -9.54 -12.94
C LYS A 236 29.15 -8.36 -13.86
N VAL A 237 28.30 -7.34 -13.77
CA VAL A 237 28.42 -6.12 -14.56
C VAL A 237 28.39 -4.91 -13.62
N ASN A 238 29.37 -4.01 -13.75
CA ASN A 238 29.28 -2.67 -13.19
C ASN A 238 29.09 -1.66 -14.32
N PHE A 239 28.10 -0.81 -14.20
CA PHE A 239 28.00 0.39 -15.03
C PHE A 239 28.88 1.48 -14.44
N LYS A 240 29.90 1.92 -15.17
CA LYS A 240 30.87 2.91 -14.70
C LYS A 240 30.88 4.17 -15.57
N THR A 241 31.10 5.32 -14.94
CA THR A 241 31.48 6.53 -15.67
C THR A 241 32.87 6.36 -16.26
N THR A 242 33.22 7.19 -17.24
CA THR A 242 34.59 7.25 -17.80
C THR A 242 35.65 7.63 -16.75
N THR A 243 35.24 8.23 -15.64
CA THR A 243 36.09 8.53 -14.47
C THR A 243 36.22 7.38 -13.48
N GLY A 244 35.61 6.22 -13.76
CA GLY A 244 35.71 5.00 -12.95
C GLY A 244 34.70 4.88 -11.80
N THR A 245 33.74 5.81 -11.68
CA THR A 245 32.70 5.76 -10.64
C THR A 245 31.61 4.78 -11.03
N THR A 246 31.28 3.83 -10.16
CA THR A 246 30.16 2.91 -10.38
C THR A 246 28.83 3.61 -10.18
N VAL A 247 28.00 3.63 -11.23
CA VAL A 247 26.65 4.20 -11.25
C VAL A 247 25.61 3.17 -10.81
N SER A 248 25.76 1.92 -11.24
CA SER A 248 24.87 0.80 -10.91
C SER A 248 25.59 -0.53 -11.15
N SER A 249 25.08 -1.64 -10.61
CA SER A 249 25.62 -2.98 -10.83
C SER A 249 24.50 -3.99 -11.05
N THR A 250 24.79 -5.03 -11.83
CA THR A 250 23.85 -6.09 -12.19
C THR A 250 24.60 -7.39 -12.51
N VAL A 251 23.88 -8.42 -12.97
CA VAL A 251 24.44 -9.69 -13.44
C VAL A 251 23.75 -10.12 -14.72
N LEU A 252 24.54 -10.58 -15.68
CA LEU A 252 24.08 -11.36 -16.82
C LEU A 252 24.04 -12.82 -16.39
N ASN A 253 22.85 -13.42 -16.35
CA ASN A 253 22.66 -14.75 -15.80
C ASN A 253 22.43 -15.82 -16.87
N LYS A 254 22.77 -17.07 -16.55
CA LYS A 254 22.51 -18.25 -17.38
C LYS A 254 22.99 -18.10 -18.81
N LEU A 255 24.19 -17.56 -18.99
CA LEU A 255 24.75 -17.33 -20.31
C LEU A 255 25.14 -18.65 -20.97
N ASN A 256 24.84 -18.75 -22.26
CA ASN A 256 25.24 -19.90 -23.07
C ASN A 256 26.74 -19.84 -23.37
N ALA A 257 27.40 -20.99 -23.32
CA ALA A 257 28.78 -21.09 -23.78
C ALA A 257 28.85 -20.77 -25.28
N ASP A 258 29.90 -20.06 -25.70
CA ASP A 258 30.09 -19.69 -27.10
C ASP A 258 30.06 -20.90 -28.03
N GLY A 259 29.42 -20.75 -29.20
CA GLY A 259 29.21 -21.84 -30.15
C GLY A 259 28.17 -22.89 -29.74
N THR A 260 27.47 -22.69 -28.61
CA THR A 260 26.46 -23.64 -28.11
C THR A 260 25.12 -22.97 -27.81
N THR A 261 24.07 -23.80 -27.70
CA THR A 261 22.73 -23.37 -27.26
C THR A 261 22.45 -23.67 -25.79
N ALA A 262 23.43 -24.24 -25.07
CA ALA A 262 23.31 -24.65 -23.68
C ALA A 262 24.03 -23.65 -22.75
N PRO A 263 23.54 -23.46 -21.51
CA PRO A 263 24.24 -22.67 -20.51
C PRO A 263 25.66 -23.19 -20.27
N ALA A 264 26.60 -22.28 -20.01
CA ALA A 264 27.91 -22.64 -19.49
C ALA A 264 27.77 -23.41 -18.15
N THR A 265 28.70 -24.33 -17.88
CA THR A 265 28.64 -25.19 -16.67
C THR A 265 29.91 -25.14 -15.83
N LYS A 266 30.89 -24.34 -16.25
CA LYS A 266 32.18 -24.17 -15.59
C LYS A 266 32.56 -22.70 -15.57
N THR A 267 33.21 -22.27 -14.50
CA THR A 267 33.81 -20.93 -14.40
C THR A 267 34.90 -20.74 -15.44
N GLY A 268 35.04 -19.53 -15.95
CA GLY A 268 36.00 -19.17 -17.00
C GLY A 268 35.57 -19.58 -18.41
N THR A 269 34.32 -20.02 -18.61
CA THR A 269 33.80 -20.37 -19.93
C THR A 269 33.48 -19.10 -20.71
N SER A 270 33.93 -19.02 -21.97
CA SER A 270 33.61 -17.89 -22.87
C SER A 270 32.12 -17.84 -23.17
N VAL A 271 31.53 -16.65 -23.01
CA VAL A 271 30.09 -16.40 -23.17
C VAL A 271 29.82 -15.12 -23.97
N ALA A 272 30.77 -14.71 -24.80
CA ALA A 272 30.76 -13.44 -25.52
C ALA A 272 29.48 -13.22 -26.33
N THR A 273 29.06 -14.24 -27.08
CA THR A 273 27.87 -14.17 -27.96
C THR A 273 26.60 -13.95 -27.15
N ALA A 274 26.47 -14.67 -26.03
CA ALA A 274 25.33 -14.56 -25.14
C ALA A 274 25.34 -13.23 -24.38
N ALA A 275 26.51 -12.77 -23.93
CA ALA A 275 26.68 -11.51 -23.22
C ALA A 275 26.32 -10.31 -24.11
N VAL A 276 26.84 -10.24 -25.34
CA VAL A 276 26.51 -9.19 -26.32
C VAL A 276 25.02 -9.14 -26.61
N LYS A 277 24.38 -10.30 -26.79
CA LYS A 277 22.93 -10.39 -27.03
C LYS A 277 22.10 -9.93 -25.82
N ALA A 278 22.53 -10.27 -24.61
CA ALA A 278 21.79 -9.97 -23.39
C ALA A 278 21.97 -8.51 -22.94
N ALA A 279 23.14 -7.92 -23.17
CA ALA A 279 23.47 -6.56 -22.78
C ALA A 279 23.12 -5.53 -23.86
N ASP A 280 21.87 -5.52 -24.33
CA ASP A 280 21.38 -4.55 -25.32
C ASP A 280 21.06 -3.18 -24.70
N ASP A 281 20.78 -2.19 -25.57
CA ASP A 281 20.47 -0.82 -25.13
C ASP A 281 19.23 -0.76 -24.22
N ASN A 282 18.21 -1.57 -24.48
CA ASN A 282 16.97 -1.57 -23.70
C ASN A 282 17.22 -2.09 -22.28
N TRP A 283 17.94 -3.20 -22.16
CA TRP A 283 18.34 -3.80 -20.90
C TRP A 283 19.16 -2.82 -20.06
N GLY A 284 20.23 -2.25 -20.62
CA GLY A 284 21.12 -1.36 -19.88
C GLY A 284 20.42 -0.07 -19.47
N ASN A 285 19.65 0.55 -20.37
CA ASN A 285 18.95 1.79 -20.07
C ASN A 285 17.77 1.61 -19.10
N ALA A 286 17.15 0.42 -19.05
CA ALA A 286 16.14 0.11 -18.04
C ALA A 286 16.74 0.08 -16.63
N LEU A 287 17.96 -0.47 -16.48
CA LEU A 287 18.68 -0.56 -15.21
C LEU A 287 19.26 0.79 -14.74
N LEU A 288 19.45 1.74 -15.67
CA LEU A 288 19.99 3.08 -15.40
C LEU A 288 18.91 4.16 -15.24
N LYS A 289 17.63 3.78 -15.25
CA LYS A 289 16.52 4.73 -15.06
C LYS A 289 16.65 5.46 -13.70
N GLY A 290 16.51 6.79 -13.71
CA GLY A 290 16.66 7.63 -12.51
C GLY A 290 18.09 8.12 -12.25
N THR A 291 19.09 7.54 -12.93
CA THR A 291 20.50 7.84 -12.64
C THR A 291 21.06 9.03 -13.44
N GLY A 292 20.37 9.47 -14.49
CA GLY A 292 20.87 10.48 -15.42
C GLY A 292 21.90 9.98 -16.44
N TYR A 293 22.20 8.68 -16.45
CA TYR A 293 23.14 8.06 -17.38
C TYR A 293 22.43 7.20 -18.43
N LYS A 294 23.09 6.98 -19.56
CA LYS A 294 22.70 6.06 -20.61
C LYS A 294 23.81 5.05 -20.89
N TYR A 295 23.38 3.83 -21.16
CA TYR A 295 24.22 2.77 -21.70
C TYR A 295 24.05 2.71 -23.21
N THR A 296 25.14 2.42 -23.92
CA THR A 296 25.16 2.22 -25.36
C THR A 296 25.91 0.94 -25.66
N ALA A 297 25.21 -0.07 -26.18
CA ALA A 297 25.76 -1.38 -26.53
C ALA A 297 26.76 -1.28 -27.68
N GLY A 298 26.58 -0.31 -28.58
CA GLY A 298 27.50 -0.04 -29.69
C GLY A 298 28.80 0.68 -29.31
N ASP A 299 28.97 1.11 -28.05
CA ASP A 299 30.24 1.70 -27.60
C ASP A 299 31.39 0.68 -27.72
N THR A 300 32.54 1.10 -28.24
CA THR A 300 33.65 0.19 -28.55
C THR A 300 34.28 -0.43 -27.30
N MET A 301 34.32 0.29 -26.18
CA MET A 301 34.82 -0.25 -24.91
C MET A 301 33.84 -1.27 -24.33
N ASN A 302 32.53 -0.99 -24.43
CA ASN A 302 31.49 -1.92 -24.01
C ASN A 302 31.48 -3.21 -24.85
N GLN A 303 31.58 -3.08 -26.17
CA GLN A 303 31.70 -4.22 -27.08
C GLN A 303 32.93 -5.06 -26.74
N SER A 304 34.07 -4.43 -26.46
CA SER A 304 35.30 -5.14 -26.06
C SER A 304 35.14 -5.88 -24.73
N ALA A 305 34.54 -5.25 -23.72
CA ALA A 305 34.29 -5.88 -22.43
C ALA A 305 33.36 -7.10 -22.55
N LEU A 306 32.30 -6.99 -23.35
CA LEU A 306 31.34 -8.08 -23.59
C LEU A 306 31.95 -9.20 -24.44
N ALA A 307 32.75 -8.87 -25.45
CA ALA A 307 33.41 -9.85 -26.32
C ALA A 307 34.45 -10.71 -25.59
N ASN A 308 34.98 -10.22 -24.46
CA ASN A 308 35.94 -10.95 -23.64
C ASN A 308 35.32 -11.60 -22.39
N ALA A 309 34.00 -11.51 -22.21
CA ALA A 309 33.33 -11.95 -20.99
C ALA A 309 33.38 -13.48 -20.83
N LYS A 310 33.81 -13.93 -19.64
CA LYS A 310 33.76 -15.33 -19.22
C LYS A 310 32.94 -15.49 -17.94
N THR A 311 32.31 -16.65 -17.76
CA THR A 311 31.57 -16.94 -16.54
C THR A 311 32.44 -16.79 -15.28
N GLY A 312 31.89 -16.20 -14.22
CA GLY A 312 32.62 -15.84 -13.01
C GLY A 312 33.26 -14.45 -13.03
N ASP A 313 33.38 -13.82 -14.20
CA ASP A 313 34.02 -12.51 -14.31
C ASP A 313 33.17 -11.39 -13.69
N THR A 314 33.85 -10.27 -13.43
CA THR A 314 33.24 -8.95 -13.26
C THR A 314 33.72 -8.05 -14.38
N ILE A 315 32.81 -7.62 -15.24
CA ILE A 315 33.10 -6.68 -16.32
C ILE A 315 32.57 -5.29 -15.98
N ASP A 316 33.24 -4.27 -16.52
CA ASP A 316 32.80 -2.89 -16.43
C ASP A 316 32.25 -2.45 -17.79
N LEU A 317 31.05 -1.89 -17.79
CA LEU A 317 30.42 -1.27 -18.95
C LEU A 317 30.34 0.24 -18.72
N PHE A 318 30.89 1.02 -19.64
CA PHE A 318 30.90 2.46 -19.58
C PHE A 318 29.55 3.06 -19.94
N VAL A 319 29.16 4.08 -19.18
CA VAL A 319 27.96 4.87 -19.39
C VAL A 319 28.31 6.32 -19.61
N THR A 320 27.48 7.00 -20.40
CA THR A 320 27.59 8.44 -20.65
C THR A 320 26.43 9.17 -19.99
N THR A 321 26.62 10.44 -19.64
CA THR A 321 25.51 11.28 -19.19
C THR A 321 24.47 11.39 -20.29
N ARG A 322 23.18 11.33 -19.90
CA ARG A 322 22.09 11.63 -20.83
C ARG A 322 22.13 13.10 -21.23
N ASP A 323 21.58 13.36 -22.40
CA ASP A 323 21.45 14.72 -22.92
C ASP A 323 20.59 15.56 -21.97
N ASN A 324 20.97 16.82 -21.81
CA ASN A 324 20.20 17.74 -20.97
C ASN A 324 18.82 17.97 -21.60
N LYS A 325 17.77 17.84 -20.80
CA LYS A 325 16.39 18.07 -21.24
C LYS A 325 15.69 19.03 -20.30
N ALA A 326 14.91 19.93 -20.90
CA ALA A 326 14.13 20.90 -20.17
C ALA A 326 12.92 20.24 -19.50
N SER A 327 12.66 20.65 -18.26
CA SER A 327 11.46 20.34 -17.50
C SER A 327 10.56 21.56 -17.42
N THR A 328 9.27 21.34 -17.64
CA THR A 328 8.25 22.40 -17.75
C THR A 328 7.63 22.68 -16.39
N PHE A 329 7.26 23.92 -16.11
CA PHE A 329 6.53 24.26 -14.88
C PHE A 329 5.08 24.59 -15.19
N SER A 330 4.16 23.91 -14.49
CA SER A 330 2.78 24.36 -14.34
C SER A 330 2.63 25.11 -13.02
N PHE A 331 2.03 26.30 -13.09
CA PHE A 331 1.90 27.21 -11.95
C PHE A 331 0.47 27.18 -11.41
N TYR A 332 0.32 27.09 -10.09
CA TYR A 332 -0.98 26.98 -9.44
C TYR A 332 -1.10 27.91 -8.23
N GLN A 333 -2.30 28.43 -8.01
CA GLN A 333 -2.72 29.04 -6.74
C GLN A 333 -3.12 27.94 -5.73
N THR A 334 -2.74 28.13 -4.47
CA THR A 334 -3.19 27.33 -3.32
C THR A 334 -3.63 28.23 -2.17
N ASN A 335 -4.51 27.70 -1.31
CA ASN A 335 -5.09 28.42 -0.17
C ASN A 335 -4.24 28.33 1.12
N GLY A 336 -3.02 27.78 1.06
CA GLY A 336 -2.18 27.63 2.25
C GLY A 336 -0.68 27.43 1.98
N ASN A 337 0.10 27.43 3.06
CA ASN A 337 1.55 27.22 3.03
C ASN A 337 1.89 25.73 2.85
N GLY A 338 1.68 25.19 1.64
CA GLY A 338 2.37 23.99 1.18
C GLY A 338 1.62 22.66 1.25
N ASP A 339 0.33 22.62 1.57
CA ASP A 339 -0.46 21.38 1.49
C ASP A 339 -1.03 21.17 0.07
N LEU A 340 -0.67 20.04 -0.55
CA LEU A 340 -1.08 19.60 -1.88
C LEU A 340 -2.48 18.96 -1.91
N SER A 341 -3.20 18.94 -0.77
CA SER A 341 -4.52 18.34 -0.61
C SER A 341 -5.70 19.26 -0.93
N VAL A 342 -5.47 20.58 -1.00
CA VAL A 342 -6.49 21.58 -1.35
C VAL A 342 -6.58 21.81 -2.86
N ALA A 343 -7.79 22.13 -3.34
CA ALA A 343 -8.05 22.44 -4.74
C ALA A 343 -7.13 23.56 -5.22
N ALA A 344 -6.18 23.22 -6.09
CA ALA A 344 -5.24 24.18 -6.66
C ALA A 344 -5.79 24.69 -8.00
N SER A 345 -5.89 26.01 -8.16
CA SER A 345 -6.38 26.63 -9.39
C SER A 345 -5.21 26.97 -10.31
N PRO A 346 -5.25 26.63 -11.62
CA PRO A 346 -4.15 26.92 -12.53
C PRO A 346 -3.99 28.43 -12.74
N LEU A 347 -2.74 28.90 -12.79
CA LEU A 347 -2.38 30.25 -13.21
C LEU A 347 -2.09 30.25 -14.71
N LYS A 348 -2.48 31.33 -15.39
CA LYS A 348 -2.30 31.52 -16.84
C LYS A 348 -1.35 32.67 -17.10
N ALA A 349 -0.59 32.60 -18.18
CA ALA A 349 0.17 33.74 -18.65
C ALA A 349 -0.77 34.83 -19.16
N TYR A 350 -0.46 36.09 -18.84
CA TYR A 350 -1.14 37.24 -19.42
C TYR A 350 -0.60 37.54 -20.82
N THR A 351 -1.50 37.78 -21.77
CA THR A 351 -1.18 38.24 -23.13
C THR A 351 -1.41 39.74 -23.22
N ALA A 352 -0.43 40.52 -23.70
CA ALA A 352 -0.61 41.97 -23.86
C ALA A 352 -1.84 42.29 -24.72
N GLY A 353 -2.61 43.27 -24.28
CA GLY A 353 -3.87 43.68 -24.93
C GLY A 353 -5.08 42.83 -24.55
N ALA A 354 -4.92 41.72 -23.82
CA ALA A 354 -6.03 40.95 -23.27
C ALA A 354 -6.61 41.62 -22.01
N THR A 355 -7.86 41.31 -21.70
CA THR A 355 -8.49 41.69 -20.42
C THR A 355 -7.82 40.93 -19.27
N ALA A 356 -7.27 41.66 -18.30
CA ALA A 356 -6.67 41.06 -17.12
C ALA A 356 -7.72 40.40 -16.20
N ALA A 357 -7.36 39.27 -15.62
CA ALA A 357 -8.18 38.50 -14.69
C ALA A 357 -7.36 38.11 -13.45
N PRO A 358 -8.02 37.70 -12.34
CA PRO A 358 -7.34 37.30 -11.12
C PRO A 358 -6.33 36.15 -11.31
N ASP A 359 -6.52 35.28 -12.30
CA ASP A 359 -5.68 34.11 -12.59
C ASP A 359 -4.66 34.33 -13.72
N THR A 360 -4.59 35.53 -14.31
CA THR A 360 -3.65 35.86 -15.40
C THR A 360 -2.46 36.65 -14.89
N VAL A 361 -1.27 36.05 -14.92
CA VAL A 361 -0.03 36.63 -14.37
C VAL A 361 1.00 36.93 -15.46
N VAL A 362 1.81 37.96 -15.22
CA VAL A 362 3.00 38.24 -16.05
C VAL A 362 4.18 37.43 -15.48
N PHE A 363 4.81 36.64 -16.34
CA PHE A 363 6.01 35.88 -16.00
C PHE A 363 7.26 36.65 -16.46
N PRO A 364 8.32 36.74 -15.63
CA PRO A 364 9.63 37.24 -16.07
C PRO A 364 10.23 36.34 -17.16
N ALA A 365 11.29 36.79 -17.81
CA ALA A 365 12.13 35.91 -18.63
C ALA A 365 13.00 35.04 -17.72
N ALA A 366 13.13 33.75 -18.03
CA ALA A 366 14.06 32.86 -17.33
C ALA A 366 14.67 31.84 -18.29
N SER A 367 15.83 31.32 -17.90
CA SER A 367 16.44 30.17 -18.58
C SER A 367 15.56 28.93 -18.44
N ALA A 368 15.78 27.93 -19.29
CA ALA A 368 15.08 26.65 -19.15
C ALA A 368 15.57 25.88 -17.91
N PHE A 369 14.66 25.22 -17.20
CA PHE A 369 15.02 24.32 -16.11
C PHE A 369 15.50 22.98 -16.70
N THR A 370 16.80 22.87 -16.93
CA THR A 370 17.41 21.72 -17.61
C THR A 370 18.26 20.88 -16.67
N GLY A 371 18.33 19.58 -16.96
CA GLY A 371 19.28 18.65 -16.37
C GLY A 371 19.33 17.37 -17.20
N ALA A 372 20.25 16.46 -16.88
CA ALA A 372 20.37 15.20 -17.60
C ALA A 372 19.03 14.47 -17.61
N GLU A 373 18.53 14.11 -18.79
CA GLU A 373 17.21 13.48 -18.92
C GLU A 373 17.11 12.25 -18.00
N GLY A 374 15.99 12.12 -17.28
CA GLY A 374 15.79 10.96 -16.41
C GLY A 374 16.53 11.03 -15.08
N LEU A 375 17.30 12.09 -14.79
CA LEU A 375 17.87 12.34 -13.47
C LEU A 375 16.83 12.97 -12.54
N ASP A 376 16.75 12.49 -11.30
CA ASP A 376 15.84 13.04 -10.30
C ASP A 376 16.34 14.39 -9.74
N PHE A 377 15.42 15.34 -9.54
CA PHE A 377 15.65 16.59 -8.84
C PHE A 377 14.75 16.71 -7.62
N THR A 378 15.25 17.40 -6.59
CA THR A 378 14.49 17.62 -5.35
C THR A 378 13.56 18.83 -5.45
N ALA A 379 12.56 18.91 -4.56
CA ALA A 379 11.77 20.13 -4.42
C ALA A 379 12.64 21.35 -4.10
N ALA A 380 13.73 21.18 -3.34
CA ALA A 380 14.67 22.28 -3.07
C ALA A 380 15.37 22.76 -4.35
N THR A 381 15.77 21.84 -5.23
CA THR A 381 16.40 22.16 -6.52
C THR A 381 15.46 22.98 -7.41
N SER A 382 14.21 22.54 -7.56
CA SER A 382 13.22 23.26 -8.36
C SER A 382 12.84 24.61 -7.74
N LYS A 383 12.74 24.69 -6.40
CA LYS A 383 12.48 25.95 -5.69
C LYS A 383 13.63 26.94 -5.84
N ALA A 384 14.88 26.47 -5.76
CA ALA A 384 16.06 27.30 -5.94
C ALA A 384 16.12 27.86 -7.36
N PHE A 385 15.83 27.05 -8.38
CA PHE A 385 15.70 27.50 -9.76
C PHE A 385 14.68 28.63 -9.89
N LEU A 386 13.43 28.42 -9.45
CA LEU A 386 12.39 29.46 -9.52
C LEU A 386 12.80 30.73 -8.76
N THR A 387 13.49 30.59 -7.64
CA THR A 387 13.98 31.72 -6.86
C THR A 387 15.00 32.55 -7.64
N ASN A 388 15.99 31.88 -8.24
CA ASN A 388 17.03 32.51 -9.05
C ASN A 388 16.49 33.08 -10.37
N SER A 389 15.38 32.55 -10.87
CA SER A 389 14.67 33.01 -12.06
C SER A 389 13.69 34.17 -11.79
N ALA A 390 13.76 34.81 -10.61
CA ALA A 390 12.85 35.88 -10.19
C ALA A 390 11.36 35.49 -10.19
N LEU A 391 11.05 34.19 -10.08
CA LEU A 391 9.69 33.64 -10.01
C LEU A 391 9.18 33.50 -8.56
N THR A 392 9.83 34.14 -7.58
CA THR A 392 9.36 34.11 -6.18
C THR A 392 8.06 34.86 -5.99
N LYS A 393 7.82 35.90 -6.79
CA LYS A 393 6.59 36.68 -6.83
C LYS A 393 6.12 36.84 -8.26
N LEU A 394 4.84 36.59 -8.50
CA LEU A 394 4.16 36.85 -9.77
C LEU A 394 3.05 37.87 -9.52
N TYR A 395 2.75 38.67 -10.54
CA TYR A 395 1.77 39.75 -10.45
C TYR A 395 0.78 39.62 -11.60
N THR A 396 -0.51 39.80 -11.31
CA THR A 396 -1.50 40.06 -12.35
C THR A 396 -1.36 41.52 -12.79
N PRO A 397 -1.69 41.88 -14.05
CA PRO A 397 -2.02 43.26 -14.36
C PRO A 397 -3.23 43.72 -13.52
N ASN A 398 -3.50 45.03 -13.55
CA ASN A 398 -4.68 45.56 -12.86
C ASN A 398 -5.98 45.03 -13.48
N TYR A 399 -6.91 44.63 -12.63
CA TYR A 399 -8.27 44.22 -13.00
C TYR A 399 -9.29 44.80 -12.02
N LYS A 400 -10.58 44.79 -12.42
CA LYS A 400 -11.66 45.30 -11.59
C LYS A 400 -12.09 44.28 -10.53
N SER A 401 -12.21 44.71 -9.27
CA SER A 401 -12.73 43.87 -8.19
C SER A 401 -14.16 43.39 -8.48
N SER A 402 -14.43 42.10 -8.29
CA SER A 402 -15.74 41.48 -8.57
C SER A 402 -16.81 41.77 -7.50
N ASN A 403 -16.43 42.31 -6.34
CA ASN A 403 -17.26 42.30 -5.12
C ASN A 403 -17.56 43.70 -4.54
N SER A 404 -17.56 44.76 -5.34
CA SER A 404 -17.85 46.10 -4.80
C SER A 404 -18.80 46.88 -5.71
N GLN A 405 -19.71 47.62 -5.08
CA GLN A 405 -20.69 48.53 -5.71
C GLN A 405 -20.02 49.65 -6.53
N SER A 406 -18.69 49.73 -6.49
CA SER A 406 -17.84 50.55 -7.35
C SER A 406 -16.60 49.72 -7.73
N ALA A 407 -16.35 49.55 -9.02
CA ALA A 407 -15.26 48.74 -9.54
C ALA A 407 -13.89 49.43 -9.31
N VAL A 408 -13.21 49.07 -8.22
CA VAL A 408 -11.85 49.56 -7.91
C VAL A 408 -10.81 48.73 -8.64
N ASP A 409 -9.75 49.39 -9.14
CA ASP A 409 -8.59 48.73 -9.72
C ASP A 409 -7.77 48.03 -8.63
N VAL A 410 -7.63 46.71 -8.79
CA VAL A 410 -6.88 45.83 -7.89
C VAL A 410 -5.90 44.99 -8.70
N TYR A 411 -4.96 44.35 -8.03
CA TYR A 411 -4.06 43.34 -8.60
C TYR A 411 -3.78 42.25 -7.57
N THR A 412 -3.43 41.05 -8.03
CA THR A 412 -3.08 39.93 -7.15
C THR A 412 -1.58 39.66 -7.18
N VAL A 413 -0.99 39.53 -5.98
CA VAL A 413 0.38 39.10 -5.76
C VAL A 413 0.37 37.62 -5.42
N TYR A 414 1.08 36.84 -6.22
CA TYR A 414 1.28 35.41 -6.01
C TYR A 414 2.68 35.19 -5.44
N THR A 415 2.80 34.63 -4.24
CA THR A 415 4.09 34.34 -3.60
C THR A 415 4.37 32.84 -3.62
N LEU A 416 5.55 32.45 -4.12
CA LEU A 416 5.98 31.05 -4.22
C LEU A 416 6.00 30.39 -2.84
N SER A 417 5.16 29.38 -2.67
CA SER A 417 4.99 28.63 -1.42
C SER A 417 5.86 27.37 -1.45
N SER A 418 5.58 26.49 -2.42
CA SER A 418 6.22 25.18 -2.53
C SER A 418 6.36 24.71 -3.98
N THR A 419 7.18 23.68 -4.16
CA THR A 419 7.39 22.94 -5.42
C THR A 419 7.38 21.45 -5.12
N ILE A 420 7.34 20.62 -6.17
CA ILE A 420 7.48 19.18 -6.04
C ILE A 420 8.83 18.70 -6.60
N ALA A 421 9.30 17.58 -6.07
CA ALA A 421 10.37 16.79 -6.67
C ALA A 421 9.88 16.17 -7.99
N GLY A 422 10.81 15.81 -8.86
CA GLY A 422 10.49 15.22 -10.16
C GLY A 422 11.74 14.73 -10.86
N THR A 423 11.62 14.50 -12.15
CA THR A 423 12.69 13.97 -13.00
C THR A 423 12.87 14.87 -14.22
N TYR A 424 14.10 15.22 -14.56
CA TYR A 424 14.40 16.09 -15.70
C TYR A 424 13.87 15.49 -17.02
N GLY A 425 13.29 16.35 -17.86
CA GLY A 425 12.59 15.97 -19.10
C GLY A 425 11.10 15.68 -18.92
N THR A 426 10.57 15.77 -17.69
CA THR A 426 9.13 15.67 -17.40
C THR A 426 8.56 16.99 -16.86
N PRO A 427 7.26 17.28 -17.06
CA PRO A 427 6.60 18.43 -16.43
C PRO A 427 6.58 18.34 -14.90
N THR A 428 6.68 19.49 -14.24
CA THR A 428 6.61 19.65 -12.78
C THR A 428 5.70 20.82 -12.39
N LYS A 429 5.51 21.05 -11.09
CA LYS A 429 4.54 22.01 -10.55
C LYS A 429 5.15 22.95 -9.51
N ALA A 430 4.66 24.19 -9.53
CA ALA A 430 4.95 25.22 -8.54
C ALA A 430 3.65 25.81 -7.99
N PHE A 431 3.62 26.05 -6.68
CA PHE A 431 2.42 26.46 -5.95
C PHE A 431 2.64 27.81 -5.28
N TYR A 432 1.65 28.69 -5.41
CA TYR A 432 1.69 30.08 -4.95
C TYR A 432 0.52 30.39 -4.03
N THR A 433 0.77 31.21 -3.03
CA THR A 433 -0.29 31.82 -2.20
C THR A 433 -0.64 33.20 -2.77
N ALA A 434 -1.91 33.58 -2.71
CA ALA A 434 -2.41 34.80 -3.35
C ALA A 434 -2.80 35.86 -2.31
N GLU A 435 -2.47 37.13 -2.61
CA GLU A 435 -2.88 38.31 -1.83
C GLU A 435 -3.33 39.41 -2.82
N THR A 436 -4.59 39.83 -2.74
CA THR A 436 -5.11 40.93 -3.58
C THR A 436 -4.83 42.29 -2.93
N LYS A 437 -4.36 43.25 -3.72
CA LYS A 437 -3.99 44.61 -3.30
C LYS A 437 -4.69 45.66 -4.16
N THR A 438 -4.92 46.83 -3.59
CA THR A 438 -5.40 48.02 -4.30
C THR A 438 -4.21 48.82 -4.85
N GLY A 439 -4.44 49.59 -5.92
CA GLY A 439 -3.42 50.46 -6.53
C GLY A 439 -2.80 49.87 -7.80
N THR A 440 -1.72 50.48 -8.28
CA THR A 440 -1.08 50.10 -9.56
C THR A 440 -0.26 48.82 -9.44
N SER A 441 -0.49 47.87 -10.34
CA SER A 441 0.25 46.62 -10.40
C SER A 441 1.71 46.87 -10.82
N PRO A 442 2.69 46.18 -10.21
CA PRO A 442 4.07 46.14 -10.70
C PRO A 442 4.25 45.37 -12.02
N ALA A 443 3.21 44.71 -12.54
CA ALA A 443 3.27 43.96 -13.78
C ALA A 443 3.39 44.92 -14.99
N ASN A 444 4.58 45.01 -15.58
CA ASN A 444 4.76 45.73 -16.85
C ASN A 444 4.09 44.95 -17.99
N ALA A 445 3.24 45.63 -18.77
CA ALA A 445 2.50 45.05 -19.90
C ALA A 445 3.38 44.73 -21.14
N THR A 446 4.70 44.91 -21.05
CA THR A 446 5.65 44.62 -22.13
C THR A 446 5.90 43.11 -22.23
N THR A 447 5.24 42.48 -23.19
CA THR A 447 5.40 41.07 -23.55
C THR A 447 6.83 40.71 -23.94
N ILE A 448 7.25 39.51 -23.55
CA ILE A 448 8.20 38.70 -24.32
C ILE A 448 7.47 38.26 -25.61
N PRO A 449 8.03 38.47 -26.81
CA PRO A 449 7.46 37.96 -28.05
C PRO A 449 7.65 36.43 -28.11
N ASP A 450 6.57 35.73 -28.45
CA ASP A 450 6.55 34.31 -28.83
C ASP A 450 7.39 33.35 -27.98
N SER A 451 6.81 32.89 -26.87
CA SER A 451 7.06 31.51 -26.44
C SER A 451 5.84 30.96 -25.72
N ASN A 452 5.04 30.15 -26.42
CA ASN A 452 3.97 29.31 -25.87
C ASN A 452 4.51 28.19 -24.96
N ALA A 453 5.45 28.50 -24.07
CA ALA A 453 6.21 27.52 -23.32
C ALA A 453 7.14 28.18 -22.30
N TYR A 454 6.72 28.26 -21.04
CA TYR A 454 7.65 27.81 -19.99
C TYR A 454 7.75 26.27 -20.12
N VAL A 455 8.34 25.87 -21.26
CA VAL A 455 8.55 24.56 -21.89
C VAL A 455 7.30 23.80 -22.43
N THR A 456 7.20 23.64 -23.75
CA THR A 456 6.93 22.41 -24.53
C THR A 456 7.27 22.64 -26.02
N PRO A 457 8.17 21.85 -26.63
CA PRO A 457 8.21 21.64 -28.09
C PRO A 457 7.25 20.51 -28.52
N ALA A 458 6.68 20.67 -29.74
CA ALA A 458 5.82 19.77 -30.53
C ALA A 458 4.37 19.55 -30.02
N ALA A 459 3.30 19.60 -30.82
CA ALA A 459 3.17 19.44 -32.28
C ALA A 459 1.87 20.10 -32.81
N ALA A 460 1.88 20.53 -34.08
CA ALA A 460 0.70 20.45 -34.95
C ALA A 460 1.10 20.46 -36.43
N ALA A 461 0.86 19.32 -37.07
CA ALA A 461 0.41 19.10 -38.45
C ALA A 461 0.88 20.05 -39.56
N ALA A 462 1.56 19.45 -40.54
CA ALA A 462 1.54 19.89 -41.92
C ALA A 462 0.10 20.12 -42.40
N LYS A 463 -0.17 21.34 -42.87
CA LYS A 463 -0.99 21.60 -44.04
C LYS A 463 -0.18 22.51 -44.95
N ASN A 464 0.52 21.89 -45.89
CA ASN A 464 0.41 22.15 -47.32
C ASN A 464 0.64 20.82 -48.03
#